data_AF-A0A848LKU6-F1
#
_entry.id   AF-A0A848LKU6-F1
#
_cell.length_a   1.000
_cell.length_b   1.000
_cell.length_c   1.000
_cell.angle_alpha   90.00
_cell.angle_beta   90.00
_cell.angle_gamma   90.00
#
_symmetry.space_group_name_H-M   'P 1'
#
loop_
_entity.id
_entity.type
_entity.pdbx_description
1 polymer ?
#
loop_
_entity_poly.entity_id
_entity_poly.type
_entity_poly.pdbx_seq_one_letter_code
_entity_poly.pdbx_strand_id
1 'polypeptide(L)'
;MRPRSGDRAPRVERVVGDSGVMAEWIPKLNPAVDLRKLVLSPEEGFVLSRLDGATPVRNLPALTGLPVERLRTILTRLVSEGALLPAASVATPGGAPAPGASAARRTGASATPAQASGAATPAEKDLPTLDLTAQEAEAAPDDAASNEAAPMEDLPTLDLTAQEAEDAPAGATSDKAGPEEDLPTLDLTAREAEDAPARDASDEAEPVEDEPEVALGNYRQLFETRLHPLPEDQRVAQAHAAEDPVLSAFCFDPVPGVIKAVLENARVGLAHARLVARYHRNPVGLEALCGRAAFAADAGVRRWLVRNPQLPAGLFRRLWGSRRLMELHKVSNDRDIPEGTRRSAREVLRQRFTTGPAEEKVELIINTEGRSLAALIGLPVDGKTASLLCGRTYRSPMLIQNIARWTAAPPALIAHLLKQEAVRRQPQLRTLLSRHPNAPAEAKRGA
;
A
#
# COMPACT_ATOMS: atom_id res chain seq x y z
N MET A 1 48.34 44.14 -61.52
CA MET A 1 47.03 44.82 -61.57
C MET A 1 46.01 43.96 -60.83
N ARG A 2 45.31 44.55 -59.84
CA ARG A 2 44.15 43.95 -59.13
C ARG A 2 42.88 44.04 -59.99
N PRO A 3 41.81 43.29 -59.66
CA PRO A 3 40.73 43.83 -58.79
C PRO A 3 40.35 42.78 -57.68
N ARG A 4 40.11 43.06 -56.38
CA ARG A 4 39.06 43.86 -55.66
C ARG A 4 37.65 43.60 -56.23
N SER A 5 36.59 43.21 -55.53
CA SER A 5 36.19 43.10 -54.12
C SER A 5 34.99 42.11 -54.13
N GLY A 6 34.81 41.23 -53.16
CA GLY A 6 34.08 41.54 -51.93
C GLY A 6 32.59 41.26 -52.09
N ASP A 7 32.12 40.08 -51.69
CA ASP A 7 30.77 39.96 -51.14
C ASP A 7 30.77 38.98 -49.95
N ARG A 8 30.41 39.52 -48.80
CA ARG A 8 30.51 38.94 -47.47
C ARG A 8 29.09 38.62 -47.03
N ALA A 9 28.66 37.38 -47.22
CA ALA A 9 27.40 36.90 -46.68
C ALA A 9 27.43 36.90 -45.14
N PRO A 10 26.34 37.28 -44.46
CA PRO A 10 26.32 37.47 -43.01
C PRO A 10 26.42 36.13 -42.28
N ARG A 11 27.37 36.09 -41.34
CA ARG A 11 27.52 35.06 -40.33
C ARG A 11 26.30 35.13 -39.41
N VAL A 12 25.36 34.21 -39.57
CA VAL A 12 24.24 34.03 -38.64
C VAL A 12 24.83 33.65 -37.29
N GLU A 13 24.82 34.61 -36.35
CA GLU A 13 25.04 34.36 -34.94
C GLU A 13 23.99 33.35 -34.47
N ARG A 14 24.43 32.12 -34.21
CA ARG A 14 23.65 31.19 -33.39
C ARG A 14 23.56 31.82 -32.00
N VAL A 15 22.36 32.32 -31.67
CA VAL A 15 21.95 32.59 -30.29
C VAL A 15 21.88 31.25 -29.56
N VAL A 16 23.04 30.80 -29.09
CA VAL A 16 23.20 29.74 -28.11
C VAL A 16 22.93 30.40 -26.76
N GLY A 17 21.71 30.27 -26.25
CA GLY A 17 21.37 30.85 -24.94
C GLY A 17 20.04 30.41 -24.34
N ASP A 18 19.01 30.14 -25.14
CA ASP A 18 17.64 30.07 -24.59
C ASP A 18 16.99 28.68 -24.59
N SER A 19 17.59 27.70 -25.29
CA SER A 19 16.99 26.36 -25.44
C SER A 19 17.06 25.49 -24.18
N GLY A 20 17.97 25.79 -23.24
CA GLY A 20 18.14 25.04 -22.00
C GLY A 20 17.08 25.40 -20.94
N VAL A 21 16.77 26.69 -20.80
CA VAL A 21 15.87 27.20 -19.75
C VAL A 21 14.44 26.69 -19.97
N MET A 22 13.99 26.64 -21.22
CA MET A 22 12.68 26.11 -21.59
C MET A 22 12.53 24.60 -21.38
N ALA A 23 13.61 23.82 -21.31
CA ALA A 23 13.54 22.37 -21.13
C ALA A 23 13.26 21.95 -19.67
N GLU A 24 13.70 22.79 -18.71
CA GLU A 24 13.54 22.55 -17.28
C GLU A 24 12.39 23.35 -16.64
N TRP A 25 11.81 24.29 -17.39
CA TRP A 25 10.65 25.07 -16.95
C TRP A 25 9.45 24.17 -16.62
N ILE A 26 8.74 24.49 -15.55
CA ILE A 26 7.50 23.83 -15.12
C ILE A 26 6.36 24.83 -15.36
N PRO A 27 5.53 24.63 -16.40
CA PRO A 27 4.44 25.55 -16.72
C PRO A 27 3.36 25.48 -15.65
N LYS A 28 3.06 26.63 -15.04
CA LYS A 28 2.01 26.80 -14.03
C LYS A 28 0.88 27.66 -14.59
N LEU A 29 -0.35 27.24 -14.36
CA LEU A 29 -1.54 28.00 -14.73
C LEU A 29 -1.60 29.30 -13.93
N ASN A 30 -1.99 30.38 -14.60
CA ASN A 30 -2.23 31.65 -13.96
C ASN A 30 -3.65 31.68 -13.34
N PRO A 31 -3.80 31.71 -12.00
CA PRO A 31 -5.11 31.68 -11.35
C PRO A 31 -5.92 32.98 -11.56
N ALA A 32 -5.29 34.06 -12.03
CA ALA A 32 -5.94 35.34 -12.27
C ALA A 32 -6.71 35.40 -13.60
N VAL A 33 -6.57 34.40 -14.47
CA VAL A 33 -7.17 34.40 -15.82
C VAL A 33 -8.30 33.38 -15.90
N ASP A 34 -9.47 33.84 -16.34
CA ASP A 34 -10.63 32.99 -16.59
C ASP A 34 -10.46 32.24 -17.92
N LEU A 35 -10.11 30.95 -17.83
CA LEU A 35 -9.82 30.08 -18.98
C LEU A 35 -11.00 29.93 -19.95
N ARG A 36 -12.23 30.23 -19.52
CA ARG A 36 -13.43 30.12 -20.37
C ARG A 36 -13.58 31.27 -21.37
N LYS A 37 -12.83 32.35 -21.18
CA LYS A 37 -12.88 33.56 -22.04
C LYS A 37 -11.77 33.57 -23.09
N LEU A 38 -10.82 32.64 -23.02
CA LEU A 38 -9.72 32.52 -23.97
C LEU A 38 -10.19 31.74 -25.22
N VAL A 39 -9.78 32.22 -26.40
CA VAL A 39 -10.06 31.55 -27.68
C VAL A 39 -8.99 30.47 -27.91
N LEU A 40 -9.12 29.36 -27.19
CA LEU A 40 -8.18 28.26 -27.25
C LEU A 40 -8.54 27.31 -28.40
N SER A 41 -7.52 26.88 -29.16
CA SER A 41 -7.68 25.76 -30.09
C SER A 41 -7.88 24.44 -29.34
N PRO A 42 -8.43 23.39 -29.99
CA PRO A 42 -8.57 22.07 -29.37
C PRO A 42 -7.24 21.49 -28.85
N GLU A 43 -6.13 21.77 -29.53
CA GLU A 43 -4.78 21.34 -29.13
C GLU A 43 -4.29 22.09 -27.88
N GLU A 44 -4.51 23.40 -27.81
CA GLU A 44 -4.14 24.24 -26.66
C GLU A 44 -4.95 23.87 -25.41
N GLY A 45 -6.27 23.67 -25.56
CA GLY A 45 -7.13 23.19 -24.48
C GLY A 45 -6.74 21.79 -24.00
N PHE A 46 -6.35 20.89 -24.91
CA PHE A 46 -5.86 19.57 -24.56
C PHE A 46 -4.56 19.63 -23.75
N VAL A 47 -3.58 20.44 -24.19
CA VAL A 47 -2.32 20.63 -23.45
C VAL A 47 -2.59 21.22 -22.07
N LEU A 48 -3.43 22.26 -21.95
CA LEU A 48 -3.81 22.85 -20.66
C LEU A 48 -4.45 21.84 -19.71
N SER A 49 -5.32 20.95 -20.21
CA SER A 49 -5.97 19.92 -19.38
C SER A 49 -4.98 18.91 -18.77
N ARG A 50 -3.76 18.82 -19.33
CA ARG A 50 -2.69 17.91 -18.89
C ARG A 50 -1.61 18.59 -18.05
N LEU A 51 -1.68 19.91 -17.89
CA LEU A 51 -0.74 20.64 -17.04
C LEU A 51 -1.18 20.56 -15.58
N ASP A 52 -0.40 19.84 -14.78
CA ASP A 52 -0.58 19.65 -13.34
C ASP A 52 0.21 20.68 -12.51
N GLY A 53 1.03 21.52 -13.15
CA GLY A 53 1.91 22.49 -12.48
C GLY A 53 3.14 21.88 -11.81
N ALA A 54 3.40 20.58 -12.01
CA ALA A 54 4.54 19.85 -11.44
C ALA A 54 5.43 19.20 -12.51
N THR A 55 4.89 18.96 -13.71
CA THR A 55 5.63 18.31 -14.80
C THR A 55 6.50 19.29 -15.60
N PRO A 56 7.82 19.04 -15.75
CA PRO A 56 8.69 19.90 -16.57
C PRO A 56 8.43 19.71 -18.07
N VAL A 57 8.69 20.76 -18.86
CA VAL A 57 8.42 20.78 -20.32
C VAL A 57 9.05 19.59 -21.06
N ARG A 58 10.25 19.14 -20.67
CA ARG A 58 10.91 17.96 -21.28
C ARG A 58 10.08 16.66 -21.22
N ASN A 59 9.17 16.52 -20.24
CA ASN A 59 8.38 15.31 -20.03
C ASN A 59 6.97 15.41 -20.64
N LEU A 60 6.54 16.60 -21.04
CA LEU A 60 5.23 16.84 -21.64
C LEU A 60 5.00 16.16 -23.01
N PRO A 61 6.02 15.98 -23.89
CA PRO A 61 5.84 15.22 -25.13
C PRO A 61 5.38 13.78 -24.87
N ALA A 62 5.90 13.14 -23.82
CA ALA A 62 5.51 11.79 -23.44
C ALA A 62 4.06 11.71 -22.91
N LEU A 63 3.54 12.79 -22.32
CA LEU A 63 2.18 12.84 -21.78
C LEU A 63 1.13 13.25 -22.81
N THR A 64 1.51 14.08 -23.78
CA THR A 64 0.60 14.65 -24.79
C THR A 64 0.66 13.94 -26.13
N GLY A 65 1.74 13.21 -26.42
CA GLY A 65 1.98 12.57 -27.71
C GLY A 65 2.33 13.55 -28.84
N LEU A 66 2.54 14.83 -28.52
CA LEU A 66 2.86 15.88 -29.50
C LEU A 66 4.37 16.04 -29.69
N PRO A 67 4.84 16.39 -30.91
CA PRO A 67 6.25 16.67 -31.16
C PRO A 67 6.70 17.92 -30.38
N VAL A 68 7.97 17.91 -29.95
CA VAL A 68 8.54 18.92 -29.04
C VAL A 68 8.42 20.34 -29.61
N GLU A 69 8.61 20.49 -30.92
CA GLU A 69 8.54 21.76 -31.65
C GLU A 69 7.11 22.33 -31.63
N ARG A 70 6.11 21.45 -31.80
CA ARG A 70 4.70 21.84 -31.77
C ARG A 70 4.28 22.24 -30.36
N LEU A 71 4.71 21.48 -29.36
CA LEU A 71 4.43 21.76 -27.97
C LEU A 71 5.05 23.10 -27.52
N ARG A 72 6.28 23.40 -27.93
CA ARG A 72 6.92 24.71 -27.66
C ARG A 72 6.11 25.87 -28.26
N THR A 73 5.59 25.70 -29.47
CA THR A 73 4.77 26.72 -30.13
C THR A 73 3.47 26.97 -29.35
N ILE A 74 2.82 25.90 -28.90
CA ILE A 74 1.59 25.96 -28.10
C ILE A 74 1.86 26.63 -26.75
N LEU A 75 2.91 26.22 -26.02
CA LEU A 75 3.26 26.82 -24.73
C LEU A 75 3.60 28.31 -24.85
N THR A 76 4.29 28.72 -25.92
CA THR A 76 4.61 30.13 -26.17
C THR A 76 3.34 30.95 -26.39
N ARG A 77 2.36 30.40 -27.13
CA ARG A 77 1.05 31.04 -27.32
C ARG A 77 0.27 31.16 -26.03
N LEU A 78 0.21 30.08 -25.25
CA LEU A 78 -0.48 30.07 -23.94
C LEU A 78 0.13 31.06 -22.94
N VAL A 79 1.45 31.28 -22.97
CA VAL A 79 2.10 32.35 -22.18
C VAL A 79 1.72 33.73 -22.71
N SER A 80 1.68 33.93 -24.04
CA SER A 80 1.29 35.22 -24.64
C SER A 80 -0.18 35.59 -24.39
N GLU A 81 -1.05 34.59 -24.30
CA GLU A 81 -2.47 34.76 -23.94
C GLU A 81 -2.70 34.90 -22.42
N GLY A 82 -1.63 34.80 -21.62
CA GLY A 82 -1.68 34.97 -20.17
C GLY A 82 -2.19 33.74 -19.39
N ALA A 83 -2.45 32.62 -20.07
CA ALA A 83 -2.92 31.37 -19.44
C ALA A 83 -1.84 30.71 -18.56
N LEU A 84 -0.57 30.91 -18.89
CA LEU A 84 0.58 30.37 -18.16
C LEU A 84 1.52 31.47 -17.66
N LEU A 85 2.13 31.26 -16.49
CA LEU A 85 3.14 32.17 -15.94
C LEU A 85 4.46 32.10 -16.74
N PRO A 86 5.11 33.23 -17.09
CA PRO A 86 6.36 33.22 -17.84
C PRO A 86 7.50 32.48 -17.11
N ALA A 87 8.37 31.81 -17.86
CA ALA A 87 9.52 31.07 -17.32
C ALA A 87 10.48 31.92 -16.47
N ALA A 88 10.51 33.25 -16.67
CA ALA A 88 11.35 34.18 -15.92
C ALA A 88 10.79 34.57 -14.53
N SER A 89 9.54 34.20 -14.21
CA SER A 89 8.93 34.53 -12.91
C SER A 89 9.22 33.45 -11.86
N VAL A 90 10.49 33.08 -11.67
CA VAL A 90 10.93 32.36 -10.47
C VAL A 90 11.37 33.42 -9.46
N ALA A 91 10.45 33.82 -8.59
CA ALA A 91 10.75 34.67 -7.46
C ALA A 91 11.79 34.00 -6.55
N THR A 92 12.88 34.72 -6.30
CA THR A 92 13.94 34.39 -5.34
C THR A 92 13.37 34.25 -3.92
N PRO A 93 13.59 33.13 -3.21
CA PRO A 93 13.27 33.05 -1.79
C PRO A 93 14.51 33.47 -0.98
N GLY A 94 14.44 34.57 -0.25
CA GLY A 94 15.41 34.92 0.80
C GLY A 94 15.91 36.36 0.77
N GLY A 95 15.40 37.17 1.70
CA GLY A 95 15.92 38.52 1.96
C GLY A 95 15.17 39.18 3.11
N ALA A 96 15.69 39.01 4.33
CA ALA A 96 15.22 39.68 5.54
C ALA A 96 15.34 41.21 5.43
N PRO A 97 14.42 42.02 6.00
CA PRO A 97 14.56 43.46 6.04
C PRO A 97 15.20 43.92 7.35
N ALA A 98 16.18 44.81 7.26
CA ALA A 98 16.73 45.58 8.38
C ALA A 98 17.12 46.99 7.87
N PRO A 99 17.39 48.00 8.73
CA PRO A 99 16.42 49.06 9.02
C PRO A 99 16.97 50.49 8.84
N GLY A 100 16.08 51.49 8.93
CA GLY A 100 16.39 52.92 9.15
C GLY A 100 16.70 53.72 7.88
N ALA A 101 16.42 55.02 7.75
CA ALA A 101 15.85 56.01 8.65
C ALA A 101 15.34 57.16 7.76
N SER A 102 14.12 57.65 7.99
CA SER A 102 13.83 58.98 8.55
C SER A 102 14.01 60.17 7.58
N ALA A 103 12.93 60.88 7.26
CA ALA A 103 12.53 62.08 8.03
C ALA A 103 11.52 62.98 7.29
N ALA A 104 10.53 63.44 8.07
CA ALA A 104 9.79 64.72 8.04
C ALA A 104 8.93 65.04 6.79
N ARG A 105 7.69 65.54 6.90
CA ARG A 105 7.18 66.67 7.71
C ARG A 105 5.62 66.61 7.61
N ARG A 106 4.83 66.55 8.70
CA ARG A 106 4.07 67.68 9.36
C ARG A 106 3.41 68.63 8.32
N THR A 107 2.12 68.99 8.35
CA THR A 107 1.16 69.29 9.44
C THR A 107 -0.17 69.79 8.84
N GLY A 108 -1.30 69.57 9.54
CA GLY A 108 -2.51 70.41 9.57
C GLY A 108 -3.44 70.36 8.34
N ALA A 109 -4.76 70.54 8.43
CA ALA A 109 -5.69 70.84 9.51
C ALA A 109 -7.14 70.68 8.98
N SER A 110 -8.10 70.44 9.89
CA SER A 110 -9.55 70.79 9.91
C SER A 110 -10.38 70.69 8.61
N ALA A 111 -11.61 70.15 8.60
CA ALA A 111 -12.71 70.48 9.50
C ALA A 111 -13.88 69.48 9.38
N THR A 112 -14.46 69.09 10.53
CA THR A 112 -15.90 68.80 10.72
C THR A 112 -16.61 70.16 10.97
N PRO A 113 -17.96 70.34 10.91
CA PRO A 113 -19.03 69.54 11.56
C PRO A 113 -20.29 69.43 10.65
N ALA A 114 -21.51 69.01 10.99
CA ALA A 114 -22.27 68.72 12.21
C ALA A 114 -23.47 67.83 11.79
N GLN A 115 -23.91 66.83 12.59
CA GLN A 115 -25.11 66.85 13.47
C GLN A 115 -26.45 67.04 12.73
N ALA A 116 -27.55 66.32 13.03
CA ALA A 116 -28.08 65.84 14.30
C ALA A 116 -29.00 64.61 14.05
N SER A 117 -28.98 63.55 14.86
CA SER A 117 -29.70 63.35 16.15
C SER A 117 -31.21 63.07 15.94
N GLY A 118 -31.85 62.06 16.52
CA GLY A 118 -31.40 61.11 17.53
C GLY A 118 -32.55 60.19 18.01
N ALA A 119 -32.15 59.24 18.86
CA ALA A 119 -32.86 58.73 20.05
C ALA A 119 -34.08 57.79 19.85
N ALA A 120 -34.35 56.76 20.66
CA ALA A 120 -33.78 56.33 21.94
C ALA A 120 -34.08 54.82 22.22
N THR A 121 -33.21 54.19 23.00
CA THR A 121 -33.44 53.03 23.88
C THR A 121 -34.30 53.44 25.09
N PRO A 122 -34.86 52.51 25.90
CA PRO A 122 -34.13 51.91 27.05
C PRO A 122 -34.38 50.39 27.22
N ALA A 123 -33.36 49.60 27.61
CA ALA A 123 -33.10 49.04 28.97
C ALA A 123 -34.18 48.01 29.42
N GLU A 124 -33.92 46.85 30.02
CA GLU A 124 -32.93 46.46 31.03
C GLU A 124 -33.16 44.96 31.37
N LYS A 125 -32.15 44.31 31.97
CA LYS A 125 -32.18 43.13 32.89
C LYS A 125 -31.52 41.81 32.46
N ASP A 126 -30.37 41.62 33.12
CA ASP A 126 -30.01 40.49 33.97
C ASP A 126 -29.52 39.18 33.33
N LEU A 127 -28.20 39.14 33.16
CA LEU A 127 -27.36 37.94 33.28
C LEU A 127 -27.07 37.64 34.75
N PRO A 128 -26.92 36.36 35.14
CA PRO A 128 -25.97 36.00 36.17
C PRO A 128 -24.83 35.16 35.60
N THR A 129 -23.63 35.74 35.71
CA THR A 129 -22.33 35.09 35.69
C THR A 129 -22.22 34.18 36.92
N LEU A 130 -21.93 32.89 36.74
CA LEU A 130 -21.49 32.01 37.82
C LEU A 130 -19.97 31.86 37.75
N ASP A 131 -19.31 32.70 38.53
CA ASP A 131 -17.96 32.47 39.06
C ASP A 131 -18.14 31.60 40.32
N LEU A 132 -17.59 30.40 40.32
CA LEU A 132 -17.44 29.58 41.53
C LEU A 132 -15.97 29.21 41.68
N THR A 133 -15.43 29.83 42.71
CA THR A 133 -14.10 29.73 43.30
C THR A 133 -13.64 28.31 43.58
N ALA A 134 -12.33 28.12 43.45
CA ALA A 134 -11.57 27.02 44.01
C ALA A 134 -11.86 26.84 45.50
N GLN A 135 -11.99 25.57 45.92
CA GLN A 135 -11.84 25.17 47.30
C GLN A 135 -10.95 23.94 47.34
N GLU A 136 -9.69 24.18 47.69
CA GLU A 136 -8.74 23.21 48.19
C GLU A 136 -9.30 22.57 49.48
N ALA A 137 -9.19 21.25 49.57
CA ALA A 137 -9.19 20.53 50.84
C ALA A 137 -8.08 19.48 50.75
N GLU A 138 -6.90 19.88 51.21
CA GLU A 138 -5.87 18.97 51.69
C GLU A 138 -6.40 18.17 52.89
N ALA A 139 -6.17 16.85 52.87
CA ALA A 139 -6.03 16.04 54.08
C ALA A 139 -5.35 14.70 53.73
N ALA A 140 -4.02 14.73 53.66
CA ALA A 140 -3.14 13.68 54.19
C ALA A 140 -2.41 14.32 55.40
N PRO A 141 -1.65 13.62 56.28
CA PRO A 141 -1.18 12.22 56.28
C PRO A 141 -1.52 11.55 57.67
N ASP A 142 -1.13 10.37 58.11
CA ASP A 142 0.19 9.71 58.22
C ASP A 142 0.00 8.24 58.62
N ASP A 143 0.90 7.39 58.12
CA ASP A 143 1.62 6.28 58.78
C ASP A 143 0.95 5.44 59.91
N ALA A 144 0.96 4.12 59.73
CA ALA A 144 2.05 3.27 60.26
C ALA A 144 1.70 1.77 60.32
N ALA A 145 2.73 0.96 60.03
CA ALA A 145 2.98 -0.42 60.46
C ALA A 145 2.10 -1.54 59.85
N SER A 146 2.60 -2.33 58.90
CA SER A 146 3.65 -3.38 59.00
C SER A 146 3.23 -4.65 59.74
N ASN A 147 3.21 -5.74 58.97
CA ASN A 147 3.93 -7.01 59.19
C ASN A 147 3.10 -8.30 59.36
N GLU A 148 3.73 -9.39 58.90
CA GLU A 148 3.40 -10.83 59.00
C GLU A 148 2.41 -11.38 57.95
N ALA A 149 2.90 -12.05 56.88
CA ALA A 149 3.52 -13.38 56.81
C ALA A 149 2.52 -14.52 57.06
N ALA A 150 2.08 -15.16 55.97
CA ALA A 150 1.39 -16.45 55.98
C ALA A 150 1.78 -17.26 54.73
N PRO A 151 1.79 -18.60 54.81
CA PRO A 151 2.86 -19.42 54.23
C PRO A 151 2.50 -20.13 52.93
N MET A 152 3.56 -20.61 52.26
CA MET A 152 3.54 -21.62 51.20
C MET A 152 2.93 -22.92 51.71
N GLU A 153 2.06 -23.54 50.90
CA GLU A 153 1.70 -24.95 51.04
C GLU A 153 2.18 -25.76 49.84
N ASP A 154 2.64 -26.95 50.20
CA ASP A 154 3.56 -27.85 49.52
C ASP A 154 2.99 -28.61 48.32
N LEU A 155 3.89 -28.83 47.36
CA LEU A 155 3.88 -29.93 46.40
C LEU A 155 4.41 -31.20 47.08
N PRO A 156 3.83 -32.40 46.88
CA PRO A 156 4.50 -33.63 47.25
C PRO A 156 5.40 -34.10 46.10
N THR A 157 6.71 -33.93 46.28
CA THR A 157 7.76 -34.75 45.68
C THR A 157 7.81 -36.11 46.37
N LEU A 158 7.67 -37.20 45.62
CA LEU A 158 8.07 -38.53 46.03
C LEU A 158 9.34 -38.92 45.29
N ASP A 159 10.44 -38.97 46.03
CA ASP A 159 11.62 -39.74 45.71
C ASP A 159 12.04 -40.44 47.00
N LEU A 160 12.42 -41.73 46.90
CA LEU A 160 13.33 -42.45 47.79
C LEU A 160 13.45 -43.92 47.35
N THR A 161 14.50 -44.14 46.54
CA THR A 161 15.60 -45.10 46.77
C THR A 161 15.37 -46.63 46.81
N ALA A 162 16.03 -47.26 45.83
CA ALA A 162 17.10 -48.29 45.95
C ALA A 162 16.87 -49.55 46.80
N GLN A 163 17.04 -50.73 46.18
CA GLN A 163 18.23 -51.57 46.43
C GLN A 163 18.36 -52.76 45.46
N GLU A 164 19.62 -53.09 45.20
CA GLU A 164 20.19 -54.16 44.39
C GLU A 164 19.86 -55.56 44.93
N ALA A 165 19.82 -56.57 44.06
CA ALA A 165 20.57 -57.83 44.20
C ALA A 165 20.33 -58.76 43.01
N GLU A 166 21.42 -59.42 42.63
CA GLU A 166 21.59 -60.46 41.61
C GLU A 166 20.71 -61.69 41.86
N ASP A 167 20.30 -62.40 40.79
CA ASP A 167 20.84 -63.75 40.50
C ASP A 167 20.23 -64.30 39.18
N ALA A 168 21.11 -64.82 38.32
CA ALA A 168 20.76 -65.88 37.37
C ALA A 168 20.79 -67.23 38.14
N PRO A 169 20.52 -68.44 37.58
CA PRO A 169 20.41 -68.78 36.16
C PRO A 169 19.35 -69.87 35.81
N ALA A 170 19.33 -70.17 34.51
CA ALA A 170 19.19 -71.50 33.91
C ALA A 170 17.96 -72.38 34.19
N GLY A 171 17.29 -72.71 33.09
CA GLY A 171 17.30 -74.10 32.64
C GLY A 171 15.95 -74.72 32.31
N ALA A 172 15.90 -75.31 31.10
CA ALA A 172 15.12 -76.50 30.74
C ALA A 172 13.59 -76.33 30.71
N THR A 173 12.81 -76.85 29.76
CA THR A 173 12.97 -77.89 28.74
C THR A 173 11.68 -77.84 27.90
N SER A 174 11.80 -77.91 26.57
CA SER A 174 11.44 -79.08 25.75
C SER A 174 9.96 -79.15 25.34
N ASP A 175 9.79 -78.99 24.03
CA ASP A 175 8.99 -79.83 23.13
C ASP A 175 7.50 -80.06 23.41
N LYS A 176 6.68 -79.60 22.45
CA LYS A 176 6.01 -80.56 21.56
C LYS A 176 5.57 -79.96 20.23
N ALA A 177 6.22 -80.46 19.19
CA ALA A 177 5.74 -80.85 17.86
C ALA A 177 4.36 -80.35 17.36
N GLY A 178 4.39 -79.76 16.15
CA GLY A 178 3.26 -79.70 15.20
C GLY A 178 2.91 -81.07 14.59
N PRO A 179 2.20 -81.17 13.44
CA PRO A 179 2.70 -80.56 12.19
C PRO A 179 1.62 -80.14 11.14
N GLU A 180 2.12 -79.69 9.98
CA GLU A 180 1.50 -79.53 8.63
C GLU A 180 0.55 -78.33 8.48
N GLU A 181 0.69 -77.41 7.51
CA GLU A 181 0.84 -77.60 6.06
C GLU A 181 1.61 -76.44 5.36
N ASP A 182 2.34 -76.81 4.29
CA ASP A 182 2.69 -76.08 3.05
C ASP A 182 3.06 -74.58 3.00
N LEU A 183 4.33 -74.34 2.65
CA LEU A 183 4.84 -73.19 1.87
C LEU A 183 4.61 -73.47 0.36
N PRO A 184 4.46 -72.50 -0.59
CA PRO A 184 5.44 -71.41 -0.77
C PRO A 184 4.96 -70.05 -1.40
N THR A 185 5.73 -68.99 -1.09
CA THR A 185 6.15 -67.81 -1.89
C THR A 185 5.15 -66.91 -2.65
N LEU A 186 5.10 -65.61 -2.26
CA LEU A 186 4.88 -64.39 -3.08
C LEU A 186 5.33 -63.19 -2.21
N ASP A 187 6.54 -62.64 -2.35
CA ASP A 187 7.04 -61.63 -3.30
C ASP A 187 6.15 -60.38 -3.53
N LEU A 188 6.80 -59.21 -3.39
CA LEU A 188 6.40 -57.85 -3.81
C LEU A 188 5.20 -57.16 -3.10
N THR A 189 5.51 -56.26 -2.18
CA THR A 189 5.47 -54.80 -2.48
C THR A 189 6.02 -53.99 -1.31
N ALA A 190 7.08 -53.24 -1.63
CA ALA A 190 7.65 -52.20 -0.81
C ALA A 190 6.57 -51.19 -0.40
N ARG A 191 6.30 -51.13 0.90
CA ARG A 191 5.52 -50.05 1.50
C ARG A 191 6.49 -48.89 1.72
N GLU A 192 6.80 -48.19 0.62
CA GLU A 192 7.48 -46.91 0.66
C GLU A 192 6.62 -45.95 1.47
N ALA A 193 7.08 -45.66 2.69
CA ALA A 193 6.61 -44.54 3.46
C ALA A 193 7.06 -43.26 2.75
N GLU A 194 6.21 -42.74 1.87
CA GLU A 194 6.31 -41.37 1.38
C GLU A 194 6.09 -40.42 2.56
N ASP A 195 7.20 -39.98 3.14
CA ASP A 195 7.30 -38.82 4.01
C ASP A 195 7.09 -37.56 3.16
N ALA A 196 5.81 -37.27 2.87
CA ALA A 196 5.39 -36.04 2.26
C ALA A 196 5.51 -34.90 3.29
N PRO A 197 6.23 -33.81 3.01
CA PRO A 197 6.22 -32.67 3.92
C PRO A 197 4.82 -32.07 3.90
N ALA A 198 4.23 -31.97 5.09
CA ALA A 198 2.98 -31.29 5.37
C ALA A 198 2.89 -29.99 4.56
N ARG A 199 2.01 -29.99 3.56
CA ARG A 199 1.56 -28.77 2.90
C ARG A 199 0.82 -27.97 3.97
N ASP A 200 1.28 -26.75 4.23
CA ASP A 200 0.61 -25.76 5.08
C ASP A 200 -0.87 -25.64 4.68
N ALA A 201 -1.72 -26.36 5.41
CA ALA A 201 -3.17 -26.29 5.36
C ALA A 201 -3.64 -25.10 6.20
N SER A 202 -3.22 -23.89 5.84
CA SER A 202 -3.60 -22.68 6.56
C SER A 202 -3.68 -21.43 5.67
N ASP A 203 -4.40 -21.48 4.54
CA ASP A 203 -5.09 -20.28 3.99
C ASP A 203 -6.04 -20.53 2.78
N GLU A 204 -6.56 -21.74 2.58
CA GLU A 204 -7.72 -21.95 1.71
C GLU A 204 -8.97 -21.85 2.58
N ALA A 205 -9.32 -20.61 2.95
CA ALA A 205 -10.64 -20.34 3.49
C ALA A 205 -11.68 -20.76 2.42
N GLU A 206 -12.63 -21.57 2.86
CA GLU A 206 -13.80 -22.09 2.15
C GLU A 206 -14.48 -21.07 1.22
N PRO A 207 -15.29 -21.52 0.22
CA PRO A 207 -16.09 -20.62 -0.58
C PRO A 207 -16.98 -19.78 0.34
N VAL A 208 -16.55 -18.55 0.57
CA VAL A 208 -17.35 -17.51 1.18
C VAL A 208 -18.54 -17.35 0.25
N GLU A 209 -19.70 -17.89 0.66
CA GLU A 209 -20.93 -17.90 -0.14
C GLU A 209 -21.22 -16.47 -0.65
N ASP A 210 -20.83 -16.21 -1.89
CA ASP A 210 -21.20 -15.02 -2.62
C ASP A 210 -22.69 -15.18 -2.93
N GLU A 211 -23.50 -14.15 -2.61
CA GLU A 211 -24.94 -14.21 -2.88
C GLU A 211 -25.22 -14.58 -4.34
N PRO A 212 -26.23 -15.43 -4.61
CA PRO A 212 -26.49 -15.91 -5.95
C PRO A 212 -26.74 -14.73 -6.91
N GLU A 213 -26.16 -14.77 -8.12
CA GLU A 213 -26.22 -13.66 -9.09
C GLU A 213 -27.66 -13.20 -9.40
N VAL A 214 -28.63 -14.11 -9.28
CA VAL A 214 -30.06 -13.83 -9.45
C VAL A 214 -30.59 -12.89 -8.35
N ALA A 215 -30.18 -13.10 -7.09
CA ALA A 215 -30.56 -12.21 -5.98
C ALA A 215 -29.96 -10.82 -6.17
N LEU A 216 -28.70 -10.73 -6.62
CA LEU A 216 -28.04 -9.46 -6.96
C LEU A 216 -28.80 -8.68 -8.04
N GLY A 217 -29.30 -9.38 -9.06
CA GLY A 217 -30.16 -8.79 -10.10
C GLY A 217 -31.44 -8.18 -9.53
N ASN A 218 -32.08 -8.89 -8.61
CA ASN A 218 -33.32 -8.44 -7.96
C ASN A 218 -33.09 -7.19 -7.08
N TYR A 219 -31.99 -7.17 -6.30
CA TYR A 219 -31.65 -6.01 -5.47
C TYR A 219 -31.37 -4.77 -6.31
N ARG A 220 -30.62 -4.92 -7.40
CA ARG A 220 -30.32 -3.81 -8.30
C ARG A 220 -31.56 -3.27 -8.98
N GLN A 221 -32.48 -4.15 -9.41
CA GLN A 221 -33.75 -3.72 -10.00
C GLN A 221 -34.61 -2.95 -8.98
N LEU A 222 -34.67 -3.43 -7.73
CA LEU A 222 -35.40 -2.76 -6.65
C LEU A 222 -34.83 -1.35 -6.40
N PHE A 223 -33.49 -1.24 -6.37
CA PHE A 223 -32.82 0.04 -6.22
C PHE A 223 -33.19 1.02 -7.34
N GLU A 224 -32.97 0.65 -8.59
CA GLU A 224 -33.18 1.55 -9.74
C GLU A 224 -34.65 2.00 -9.89
N THR A 225 -35.60 1.10 -9.60
CA THR A 225 -37.03 1.38 -9.80
C THR A 225 -37.69 2.12 -8.64
N ARG A 226 -37.30 1.83 -7.40
CA ARG A 226 -38.02 2.34 -6.21
C ARG A 226 -37.20 3.29 -5.35
N LEU A 227 -35.91 3.04 -5.21
CA LEU A 227 -35.08 3.77 -4.24
C LEU A 227 -34.34 4.94 -4.88
N HIS A 228 -33.69 4.72 -6.02
CA HIS A 228 -32.90 5.73 -6.74
C HIS A 228 -33.67 7.02 -7.10
N PRO A 229 -34.97 6.98 -7.46
CA PRO A 229 -35.74 8.20 -7.74
C PRO A 229 -36.02 9.09 -6.51
N LEU A 230 -35.86 8.55 -5.29
CA LEU A 230 -36.13 9.30 -4.06
C LEU A 230 -35.00 10.31 -3.77
N PRO A 231 -35.33 11.47 -3.17
CA PRO A 231 -34.31 12.44 -2.77
C PRO A 231 -33.36 11.83 -1.72
N GLU A 232 -32.14 12.36 -1.67
CA GLU A 232 -31.07 11.85 -0.79
C GLU A 232 -31.51 11.74 0.67
N ASP A 233 -32.12 12.77 1.23
CA ASP A 233 -32.56 12.78 2.64
C ASP A 233 -33.55 11.65 2.95
N GLN A 234 -34.46 11.34 2.01
CA GLN A 234 -35.41 10.24 2.17
C GLN A 234 -34.71 8.88 2.07
N ARG A 235 -33.74 8.73 1.17
CA ARG A 235 -32.94 7.49 1.06
C ARG A 235 -32.12 7.25 2.32
N VAL A 236 -31.50 8.29 2.88
CA VAL A 236 -30.77 8.22 4.16
C VAL A 236 -31.70 7.77 5.28
N ALA A 237 -32.84 8.44 5.46
CA ALA A 237 -33.81 8.10 6.51
C ALA A 237 -34.34 6.66 6.37
N GLN A 238 -34.64 6.23 5.14
CA GLN A 238 -35.11 4.86 4.88
C GLN A 238 -33.99 3.82 5.10
N ALA A 239 -32.74 4.11 4.75
CA ALA A 239 -31.62 3.18 4.91
C ALA A 239 -31.36 2.80 6.38
N HIS A 240 -31.55 3.74 7.32
CA HIS A 240 -31.37 3.48 8.76
C HIS A 240 -32.32 2.42 9.32
N ALA A 241 -33.54 2.33 8.78
CA ALA A 241 -34.58 1.41 9.25
C ALA A 241 -34.90 0.30 8.26
N ALA A 242 -34.19 0.24 7.12
CA ALA A 242 -34.45 -0.74 6.08
C ALA A 242 -34.20 -2.18 6.55
N GLU A 243 -35.00 -3.09 6.01
CA GLU A 243 -34.90 -4.53 6.19
C GLU A 243 -34.63 -5.18 4.83
N ASP A 244 -34.17 -6.43 4.82
CA ASP A 244 -34.04 -7.18 3.57
C ASP A 244 -35.41 -7.42 2.91
N PRO A 245 -35.52 -7.32 1.58
CA PRO A 245 -34.45 -7.16 0.58
C PRO A 245 -34.07 -5.69 0.28
N VAL A 246 -34.71 -4.71 0.91
CA VAL A 246 -34.52 -3.28 0.64
C VAL A 246 -33.16 -2.80 1.14
N LEU A 247 -32.69 -3.32 2.28
CA LEU A 247 -31.38 -3.02 2.84
C LEU A 247 -30.25 -3.42 1.88
N SER A 248 -30.32 -4.64 1.32
CA SER A 248 -29.43 -5.12 0.27
C SER A 248 -29.47 -4.24 -1.00
N ALA A 249 -30.64 -3.73 -1.38
CA ALA A 249 -30.77 -2.80 -2.51
C ALA A 249 -30.10 -1.43 -2.25
N PHE A 250 -30.18 -0.89 -1.03
CA PHE A 250 -29.49 0.35 -0.68
C PHE A 250 -27.96 0.24 -0.73
N CYS A 251 -27.38 -0.97 -0.71
CA CYS A 251 -25.93 -1.16 -0.85
C CYS A 251 -25.38 -0.74 -2.24
N PHE A 252 -26.26 -0.58 -3.24
CA PHE A 252 -25.91 -0.11 -4.59
C PHE A 252 -25.91 1.41 -4.73
N ASP A 253 -26.25 2.14 -3.67
CA ASP A 253 -26.34 3.59 -3.70
C ASP A 253 -24.95 4.23 -3.95
N PRO A 254 -24.81 5.14 -4.94
CA PRO A 254 -23.55 5.83 -5.18
C PRO A 254 -23.26 6.92 -4.13
N VAL A 255 -24.27 7.36 -3.37
CA VAL A 255 -24.15 8.49 -2.44
C VAL A 255 -23.53 8.03 -1.11
N PRO A 256 -22.44 8.67 -0.66
CA PRO A 256 -21.75 8.25 0.56
C PRO A 256 -22.59 8.47 1.82
N GLY A 257 -23.49 9.46 1.85
CA GLY A 257 -24.42 9.69 2.95
C GLY A 257 -25.36 8.51 3.18
N VAL A 258 -25.94 7.97 2.10
CA VAL A 258 -26.83 6.80 2.17
C VAL A 258 -26.06 5.56 2.63
N ILE A 259 -24.85 5.32 2.11
CA ILE A 259 -24.05 4.17 2.55
C ILE A 259 -23.64 4.27 4.01
N LYS A 260 -23.34 5.47 4.53
CA LYS A 260 -23.11 5.64 5.98
C LYS A 260 -24.36 5.25 6.78
N ALA A 261 -25.54 5.67 6.35
CA ALA A 261 -26.80 5.29 7.00
C ALA A 261 -27.09 3.79 6.92
N VAL A 262 -26.82 3.15 5.77
CA VAL A 262 -26.86 1.69 5.63
C VAL A 262 -25.93 1.07 6.66
N LEU A 263 -24.65 1.47 6.68
CA LEU A 263 -23.69 0.91 7.60
C LEU A 263 -24.12 1.10 9.05
N GLU A 264 -24.70 2.24 9.43
CA GLU A 264 -25.20 2.50 10.79
C GLU A 264 -26.40 1.64 11.21
N ASN A 265 -27.14 1.07 10.25
CA ASN A 265 -28.25 0.16 10.53
C ASN A 265 -27.78 -1.10 11.30
N ALA A 266 -28.47 -1.43 12.40
CA ALA A 266 -28.13 -2.55 13.27
C ALA A 266 -28.24 -3.92 12.58
N ARG A 267 -28.98 -4.02 11.48
CA ARG A 267 -29.18 -5.26 10.71
C ARG A 267 -28.10 -5.50 9.66
N VAL A 268 -27.19 -4.55 9.46
CA VAL A 268 -26.11 -4.71 8.48
C VAL A 268 -25.08 -5.73 8.94
N GLY A 269 -25.08 -6.88 8.26
CA GLY A 269 -24.06 -7.92 8.37
C GLY A 269 -22.99 -7.90 7.26
N LEU A 270 -22.22 -8.99 7.19
CA LEU A 270 -21.10 -9.16 6.25
C LEU A 270 -21.54 -9.24 4.77
N ALA A 271 -22.72 -9.79 4.49
CA ALA A 271 -23.24 -9.85 3.12
C ALA A 271 -23.38 -8.45 2.51
N HIS A 272 -24.06 -7.55 3.20
CA HIS A 272 -24.17 -6.13 2.87
C HIS A 272 -22.80 -5.45 2.72
N ALA A 273 -21.88 -5.69 3.66
CA ALA A 273 -20.53 -5.13 3.61
C ALA A 273 -19.76 -5.55 2.33
N ARG A 274 -19.93 -6.81 1.88
CA ARG A 274 -19.34 -7.32 0.64
C ARG A 274 -19.98 -6.69 -0.60
N LEU A 275 -21.30 -6.45 -0.60
CA LEU A 275 -21.99 -5.71 -1.66
C LEU A 275 -21.44 -4.28 -1.79
N VAL A 276 -21.34 -3.56 -0.66
CA VAL A 276 -20.78 -2.19 -0.64
C VAL A 276 -19.33 -2.19 -1.13
N ALA A 277 -18.50 -3.12 -0.65
CA ALA A 277 -17.10 -3.24 -1.09
C ALA A 277 -16.97 -3.44 -2.60
N ARG A 278 -17.85 -4.26 -3.19
CA ARG A 278 -17.81 -4.64 -4.60
C ARG A 278 -18.34 -3.54 -5.52
N TYR A 279 -19.43 -2.87 -5.14
CA TYR A 279 -20.19 -2.04 -6.08
C TYR A 279 -20.15 -0.54 -5.78
N HIS A 280 -19.78 -0.13 -4.57
CA HIS A 280 -19.79 1.29 -4.23
C HIS A 280 -18.70 2.06 -4.96
N ARG A 281 -19.07 3.20 -5.54
CA ARG A 281 -18.23 3.96 -6.48
C ARG A 281 -17.62 5.22 -5.89
N ASN A 282 -17.82 5.47 -4.60
CA ASN A 282 -17.26 6.65 -3.94
C ASN A 282 -16.23 6.25 -2.87
N PRO A 283 -15.00 6.79 -2.92
CA PRO A 283 -13.97 6.46 -1.94
C PRO A 283 -14.38 6.76 -0.49
N VAL A 284 -15.19 7.79 -0.25
CA VAL A 284 -15.66 8.17 1.09
C VAL A 284 -16.55 7.09 1.70
N GLY A 285 -17.40 6.44 0.93
CA GLY A 285 -18.22 5.34 1.43
C GLY A 285 -17.41 4.06 1.65
N LEU A 286 -16.39 3.80 0.84
CA LEU A 286 -15.46 2.68 1.07
C LEU A 286 -14.63 2.89 2.35
N GLU A 287 -14.25 4.13 2.66
CA GLU A 287 -13.61 4.47 3.94
C GLU A 287 -14.55 4.25 5.13
N ALA A 288 -15.82 4.66 5.01
CA ALA A 288 -16.83 4.43 6.03
C ALA A 288 -17.05 2.93 6.31
N LEU A 289 -17.10 2.11 5.26
CA LEU A 289 -17.18 0.64 5.37
C LEU A 289 -16.06 0.09 6.25
N CYS A 290 -14.84 0.58 6.03
CA CYS A 290 -13.66 0.14 6.77
C CYS A 290 -13.49 0.82 8.13
N GLY A 291 -14.41 1.71 8.52
CA GLY A 291 -14.47 2.27 9.88
C GLY A 291 -14.89 1.23 10.92
N ARG A 292 -15.61 0.18 10.51
CA ARG A 292 -15.96 -0.96 11.36
C ARG A 292 -14.90 -2.05 11.27
N ALA A 293 -14.22 -2.31 12.39
CA ALA A 293 -13.13 -3.29 12.45
C ALA A 293 -13.56 -4.70 11.99
N ALA A 294 -14.79 -5.11 12.32
CA ALA A 294 -15.34 -6.41 11.90
C ALA A 294 -15.37 -6.56 10.37
N PHE A 295 -15.73 -5.50 9.63
CA PHE A 295 -15.80 -5.54 8.16
C PHE A 295 -14.41 -5.48 7.53
N ALA A 296 -13.50 -4.68 8.09
CA ALA A 296 -12.10 -4.64 7.65
C ALA A 296 -11.37 -5.98 7.87
N ALA A 297 -11.76 -6.72 8.92
CA ALA A 297 -11.22 -8.02 9.26
C ALA A 297 -11.78 -9.18 8.42
N ASP A 298 -12.90 -9.01 7.70
CA ASP A 298 -13.45 -10.03 6.82
C ASP A 298 -12.63 -10.23 5.53
N ALA A 299 -12.38 -11.49 5.17
CA ALA A 299 -11.62 -11.83 3.96
C ALA A 299 -12.41 -11.52 2.69
N GLY A 300 -13.73 -11.75 2.69
CA GLY A 300 -14.61 -11.47 1.55
C GLY A 300 -14.67 -9.98 1.22
N VAL A 301 -14.88 -9.13 2.23
CA VAL A 301 -14.84 -7.66 2.09
C VAL A 301 -13.50 -7.22 1.51
N ARG A 302 -12.38 -7.70 2.06
CA ARG A 302 -11.04 -7.37 1.54
C ARG A 302 -10.84 -7.80 0.08
N ARG A 303 -11.27 -9.01 -0.27
CA ARG A 303 -11.19 -9.57 -1.63
C ARG A 303 -11.94 -8.70 -2.65
N TRP A 304 -13.12 -8.19 -2.27
CA TRP A 304 -13.92 -7.30 -3.10
C TRP A 304 -13.37 -5.87 -3.13
N LEU A 305 -12.88 -5.35 -2.00
CA LEU A 305 -12.26 -4.03 -1.91
C LEU A 305 -11.07 -3.89 -2.87
N VAL A 306 -10.15 -4.87 -2.90
CA VAL A 306 -8.98 -4.77 -3.80
C VAL A 306 -9.35 -4.80 -5.27
N ARG A 307 -10.47 -5.42 -5.62
CA ARG A 307 -11.02 -5.43 -6.99
C ARG A 307 -11.76 -4.14 -7.34
N ASN A 308 -12.10 -3.32 -6.35
CA ASN A 308 -12.82 -2.07 -6.57
C ASN A 308 -11.87 -0.99 -7.15
N PRO A 309 -12.14 -0.43 -8.35
CA PRO A 309 -11.33 0.62 -8.97
C PRO A 309 -11.27 1.93 -8.17
N GLN A 310 -12.24 2.15 -7.28
CA GLN A 310 -12.36 3.37 -6.47
C GLN A 310 -11.68 3.24 -5.11
N LEU A 311 -10.97 2.13 -4.85
CA LEU A 311 -10.23 1.94 -3.60
C LEU A 311 -9.12 3.00 -3.44
N PRO A 312 -9.17 3.85 -2.39
CA PRO A 312 -8.10 4.80 -2.14
C PRO A 312 -6.79 4.11 -1.77
N ALA A 313 -5.67 4.59 -2.32
CA ALA A 313 -4.34 4.06 -1.99
C ALA A 313 -4.00 4.20 -0.49
N GLY A 314 -4.48 5.27 0.17
CA GLY A 314 -4.34 5.44 1.62
C GLY A 314 -5.07 4.35 2.42
N LEU A 315 -6.31 4.04 2.01
CA LEU A 315 -7.10 2.97 2.61
C LEU A 315 -6.45 1.60 2.39
N PHE A 316 -5.98 1.31 1.18
CA PHE A 316 -5.24 0.09 0.87
C PHE A 316 -4.01 -0.07 1.78
N ARG A 317 -3.18 0.96 1.90
CA ARG A 317 -1.97 0.91 2.76
C ARG A 317 -2.31 0.65 4.22
N ARG A 318 -3.40 1.22 4.74
CA ARG A 318 -3.86 0.99 6.12
C ARG A 318 -4.29 -0.46 6.35
N LEU A 319 -5.03 -1.04 5.40
CA LEU A 319 -5.59 -2.39 5.54
C LEU A 319 -4.59 -3.52 5.21
N TRP A 320 -3.66 -3.28 4.30
CA TRP A 320 -2.66 -4.26 3.84
C TRP A 320 -1.26 -4.04 4.39
N GLY A 321 -1.00 -2.92 5.06
CA GLY A 321 0.33 -2.57 5.58
C GLY A 321 0.85 -3.54 6.64
N SER A 322 -0.03 -4.15 7.43
CA SER A 322 0.36 -5.13 8.45
C SER A 322 0.19 -6.59 8.02
N ARG A 323 -0.24 -6.83 6.76
CA ARG A 323 -0.51 -8.18 6.25
C ARG A 323 0.75 -8.93 5.84
N ARG A 324 0.60 -10.23 5.66
CA ARG A 324 1.70 -11.11 5.27
C ARG A 324 2.22 -10.75 3.88
N LEU A 325 3.52 -10.87 3.67
CA LEU A 325 4.19 -10.65 2.38
C LEU A 325 3.59 -11.54 1.27
N MET A 326 3.17 -12.76 1.62
CA MET A 326 2.54 -13.68 0.67
C MET A 326 1.20 -13.14 0.14
N GLU A 327 0.35 -12.59 1.03
CA GLU A 327 -0.93 -11.99 0.63
C GLU A 327 -0.71 -10.78 -0.29
N LEU A 328 0.24 -9.92 0.06
CA LEU A 328 0.63 -8.76 -0.76
C LEU A 328 1.12 -9.19 -2.14
N HIS A 329 1.92 -10.26 -2.21
CA HIS A 329 2.40 -10.82 -3.47
C HIS A 329 1.25 -11.34 -4.35
N LYS A 330 0.31 -12.09 -3.77
CA LYS A 330 -0.89 -12.57 -4.48
C LYS A 330 -1.68 -11.40 -5.09
N VAL A 331 -1.95 -10.36 -4.30
CA VAL A 331 -2.64 -9.15 -4.77
C VAL A 331 -1.86 -8.44 -5.89
N SER A 332 -0.53 -8.37 -5.77
CA SER A 332 0.30 -7.66 -6.76
C SER A 332 0.34 -8.33 -8.14
N ASN A 333 0.02 -9.62 -8.22
CA ASN A 333 0.07 -10.43 -9.44
C ASN A 333 -1.31 -10.78 -10.01
N ASP A 334 -2.38 -10.55 -9.25
CA ASP A 334 -3.75 -10.85 -9.67
C ASP A 334 -4.16 -9.91 -10.82
N ARG A 335 -4.55 -10.49 -11.96
CA ARG A 335 -4.93 -9.75 -13.16
C ARG A 335 -6.28 -9.06 -13.03
N ASP A 336 -7.15 -9.56 -12.17
CA ASP A 336 -8.49 -9.02 -11.93
C ASP A 336 -8.47 -7.74 -11.10
N ILE A 337 -7.35 -7.47 -10.43
CA ILE A 337 -7.17 -6.30 -9.57
C ILE A 337 -6.78 -5.08 -10.44
N PRO A 338 -7.41 -3.92 -10.24
CA PRO A 338 -7.04 -2.69 -10.95
C PRO A 338 -5.54 -2.34 -10.83
N GLU A 339 -4.95 -1.82 -11.91
CA GLU A 339 -3.51 -1.53 -11.95
C GLU A 339 -3.05 -0.54 -10.88
N GLY A 340 -3.89 0.43 -10.50
CA GLY A 340 -3.62 1.35 -9.39
C GLY A 340 -3.47 0.64 -8.04
N THR A 341 -4.34 -0.33 -7.76
CA THR A 341 -4.27 -1.17 -6.57
C THR A 341 -3.07 -2.10 -6.61
N ARG A 342 -2.78 -2.74 -7.75
CA ARG A 342 -1.57 -3.56 -7.92
C ARG A 342 -0.29 -2.76 -7.69
N ARG A 343 -0.21 -1.53 -8.18
CA ARG A 343 0.92 -0.63 -7.95
C ARG A 343 1.12 -0.36 -6.46
N SER A 344 0.02 -0.03 -5.76
CA SER A 344 0.03 0.17 -4.30
C SER A 344 0.45 -1.09 -3.55
N ALA A 345 -0.02 -2.27 -3.99
CA ALA A 345 0.38 -3.56 -3.43
C ALA A 345 1.87 -3.83 -3.59
N ARG A 346 2.46 -3.54 -4.76
CA ARG A 346 3.91 -3.67 -5.00
C ARG A 346 4.71 -2.71 -4.13
N GLU A 347 4.24 -1.48 -3.95
CA GLU A 347 4.91 -0.50 -3.07
C GLU A 347 4.92 -0.97 -1.61
N VAL A 348 3.77 -1.40 -1.09
CA VAL A 348 3.66 -1.95 0.27
C VAL A 348 4.47 -3.23 0.42
N LEU A 349 4.45 -4.14 -0.57
CA LEU A 349 5.27 -5.35 -0.57
C LEU A 349 6.75 -5.02 -0.47
N ARG A 350 7.24 -4.03 -1.23
CA ARG A 350 8.65 -3.60 -1.19
C ARG A 350 9.00 -3.01 0.17
N GLN A 351 8.18 -2.11 0.69
CA GLN A 351 8.37 -1.50 2.01
C GLN A 351 8.42 -2.57 3.10
N ARG A 352 7.47 -3.50 3.09
CA ARG A 352 7.39 -4.60 4.07
C ARG A 352 8.50 -5.61 3.92
N PHE A 353 8.97 -5.87 2.70
CA PHE A 353 10.13 -6.75 2.49
C PHE A 353 11.40 -6.14 3.08
N THR A 354 11.56 -4.82 3.03
CA THR A 354 12.71 -4.13 3.64
C THR A 354 12.67 -4.19 5.17
N THR A 355 11.53 -3.88 5.79
CA THR A 355 11.41 -3.75 7.25
C THR A 355 10.90 -5.01 7.98
N GLY A 356 10.44 -6.01 7.24
CA GLY A 356 9.79 -7.20 7.78
C GLY A 356 10.76 -8.20 8.41
N PRO A 357 10.23 -9.21 9.13
CA PRO A 357 11.02 -10.26 9.74
C PRO A 357 11.70 -11.14 8.69
N ALA A 358 12.85 -11.70 9.05
CA ALA A 358 13.70 -12.45 8.13
C ALA A 358 13.03 -13.74 7.63
N GLU A 359 12.29 -14.40 8.51
CA GLU A 359 11.60 -15.66 8.30
C GLU A 359 10.52 -15.52 7.20
N GLU A 360 9.71 -14.48 7.29
CA GLU A 360 8.64 -14.19 6.33
C GLU A 360 9.19 -13.86 4.93
N LYS A 361 10.35 -13.19 4.86
CA LYS A 361 11.05 -12.95 3.58
C LYS A 361 11.51 -14.26 2.94
N VAL A 362 12.05 -15.18 3.74
CA VAL A 362 12.46 -16.51 3.26
C VAL A 362 11.25 -17.30 2.78
N GLU A 363 10.18 -17.35 3.58
CA GLU A 363 8.94 -18.02 3.20
C GLU A 363 8.37 -17.48 1.89
N LEU A 364 8.33 -16.16 1.72
CA LEU A 364 7.92 -15.53 0.47
C LEU A 364 8.75 -16.05 -0.71
N ILE A 365 10.08 -16.02 -0.59
CA ILE A 365 10.98 -16.43 -1.69
C ILE A 365 10.78 -17.90 -2.03
N ILE A 366 10.70 -18.77 -1.02
CA ILE A 366 10.59 -20.22 -1.21
C ILE A 366 9.22 -20.58 -1.78
N ASN A 367 8.13 -20.10 -1.18
CA ASN A 367 6.76 -20.44 -1.58
C ASN A 367 6.39 -19.85 -2.96
N THR A 368 7.07 -18.78 -3.39
CA THR A 368 6.92 -18.23 -4.74
C THR A 368 7.94 -18.78 -5.74
N GLU A 369 8.80 -19.72 -5.33
CA GLU A 369 9.96 -20.18 -6.11
C GLU A 369 10.81 -19.03 -6.69
N GLY A 370 10.94 -17.94 -5.93
CA GLY A 370 11.68 -16.75 -6.33
C GLY A 370 10.95 -15.84 -7.34
N ARG A 371 9.70 -16.14 -7.74
CA ARG A 371 8.91 -15.27 -8.64
C ARG A 371 8.68 -13.88 -8.05
N SER A 372 8.61 -13.78 -6.71
CA SER A 372 8.53 -12.51 -5.99
C SER A 372 9.74 -11.59 -6.19
N LEU A 373 10.92 -12.15 -6.51
CA LEU A 373 12.18 -11.38 -6.63
C LEU A 373 12.13 -10.35 -7.77
N ALA A 374 11.33 -10.58 -8.81
CA ALA A 374 11.13 -9.62 -9.90
C ALA A 374 10.53 -8.29 -9.41
N ALA A 375 9.64 -8.33 -8.40
CA ALA A 375 9.09 -7.13 -7.78
C ALA A 375 10.05 -6.48 -6.77
N LEU A 376 11.10 -7.20 -6.35
CA LEU A 376 12.05 -6.84 -5.31
C LEU A 376 13.44 -6.49 -5.87
N ILE A 377 13.53 -6.20 -7.16
CA ILE A 377 14.78 -5.77 -7.80
C ILE A 377 15.30 -4.51 -7.07
N GLY A 378 16.62 -4.52 -6.82
CA GLY A 378 17.34 -3.45 -6.14
C GLY A 378 17.21 -3.43 -4.61
N LEU A 379 16.44 -4.34 -4.01
CA LEU A 379 16.33 -4.42 -2.55
C LEU A 379 17.37 -5.41 -1.98
N PRO A 380 18.22 -4.98 -1.04
CA PRO A 380 19.16 -5.87 -0.39
C PRO A 380 18.46 -6.81 0.59
N VAL A 381 19.17 -7.87 0.96
CA VAL A 381 18.76 -8.84 1.97
C VAL A 381 19.62 -8.67 3.20
N ASP A 382 19.02 -8.73 4.38
CA ASP A 382 19.75 -8.72 5.64
C ASP A 382 20.52 -10.03 5.87
N GLY A 383 21.56 -9.98 6.70
CA GLY A 383 22.43 -11.12 6.97
C GLY A 383 21.67 -12.34 7.54
N LYS A 384 20.61 -12.10 8.32
CA LYS A 384 19.78 -13.16 8.90
C LYS A 384 18.97 -13.88 7.82
N THR A 385 18.25 -13.17 6.96
CA THR A 385 17.57 -13.79 5.80
C THR A 385 18.55 -14.52 4.89
N ALA A 386 19.74 -13.96 4.63
CA ALA A 386 20.76 -14.63 3.83
C ALA A 386 21.24 -15.94 4.48
N SER A 387 21.49 -15.95 5.79
CA SER A 387 21.87 -17.14 6.55
C SER A 387 20.80 -18.22 6.50
N LEU A 388 19.53 -17.85 6.72
CA LEU A 388 18.40 -18.77 6.63
C LEU A 388 18.24 -19.38 5.23
N LEU A 389 18.48 -18.59 4.16
CA LEU A 389 18.50 -19.11 2.79
C LEU A 389 19.67 -20.06 2.54
N CYS A 390 20.86 -19.79 3.09
CA CYS A 390 22.01 -20.70 3.02
C CYS A 390 21.83 -21.97 3.85
N GLY A 391 20.98 -21.96 4.89
CA GLY A 391 20.68 -23.15 5.69
C GLY A 391 19.83 -24.19 4.95
N ARG A 392 19.28 -23.86 3.78
CA ARG A 392 18.36 -24.74 3.04
C ARG A 392 19.05 -25.49 1.90
N THR A 393 18.49 -26.65 1.57
CA THR A 393 18.82 -27.43 0.38
C THR A 393 17.86 -27.07 -0.75
N TYR A 394 18.41 -26.82 -1.94
CA TYR A 394 17.62 -26.36 -3.09
C TYR A 394 17.42 -27.48 -4.09
N ARG A 395 16.16 -27.91 -4.26
CA ARG A 395 15.76 -28.92 -5.25
C ARG A 395 15.13 -28.32 -6.51
N SER A 396 14.45 -27.17 -6.39
CA SER A 396 13.76 -26.53 -7.51
C SER A 396 14.76 -25.78 -8.42
N PRO A 397 14.93 -26.20 -9.69
CA PRO A 397 15.79 -25.48 -10.63
C PRO A 397 15.23 -24.09 -10.96
N MET A 398 13.91 -23.93 -10.92
CA MET A 398 13.22 -22.64 -11.13
C MET A 398 13.62 -21.62 -10.06
N LEU A 399 13.61 -22.02 -8.80
CA LEU A 399 14.03 -21.16 -7.69
C LEU A 399 15.49 -20.73 -7.83
N ILE A 400 16.39 -21.68 -8.15
CA ILE A 400 17.82 -21.38 -8.36
C ILE A 400 17.98 -20.39 -9.52
N GLN A 401 17.28 -20.60 -10.64
CA GLN A 401 17.33 -19.71 -11.78
C GLN A 401 16.84 -18.30 -11.43
N ASN A 402 15.76 -18.17 -10.66
CA ASN A 402 15.22 -16.88 -10.24
C ASN A 402 16.16 -16.15 -9.27
N ILE A 403 16.75 -16.84 -8.29
CA ILE A 403 17.76 -16.27 -7.39
C ILE A 403 18.97 -15.79 -8.19
N ALA A 404 19.42 -16.57 -9.17
CA ALA A 404 20.59 -16.25 -9.95
C ALA A 404 20.36 -15.10 -10.97
N ARG A 405 19.11 -14.71 -11.24
CA ARG A 405 18.77 -13.49 -11.99
C ARG A 405 18.61 -12.26 -11.08
N TRP A 406 18.50 -12.48 -9.77
CA TRP A 406 18.30 -11.41 -8.81
C TRP A 406 19.63 -10.76 -8.43
N THR A 407 19.89 -9.58 -8.99
CA THR A 407 21.17 -8.87 -8.85
C THR A 407 21.53 -8.50 -7.41
N ALA A 408 20.55 -8.41 -6.52
CA ALA A 408 20.78 -8.14 -5.09
C ALA A 408 21.00 -9.42 -4.26
N ALA A 409 21.06 -10.60 -4.88
CA ALA A 409 21.32 -11.86 -4.19
C ALA A 409 22.68 -11.79 -3.45
N PRO A 410 22.71 -12.10 -2.13
CA PRO A 410 23.93 -12.05 -1.34
C PRO A 410 25.05 -12.94 -1.89
N PRO A 411 26.33 -12.51 -1.86
CA PRO A 411 27.45 -13.33 -2.34
C PRO A 411 27.54 -14.70 -1.65
N ALA A 412 27.25 -14.75 -0.35
CA ALA A 412 27.23 -16.00 0.42
C ALA A 412 26.18 -16.99 -0.11
N LEU A 413 25.01 -16.50 -0.54
CA LEU A 413 23.96 -17.33 -1.12
C LEU A 413 24.37 -17.88 -2.48
N ILE A 414 24.99 -17.06 -3.34
CA ILE A 414 25.49 -17.52 -4.64
C ILE A 414 26.57 -18.59 -4.48
N ALA A 415 27.51 -18.39 -3.55
CA ALA A 415 28.54 -19.36 -3.23
C ALA A 415 27.95 -20.68 -2.69
N HIS A 416 26.89 -20.61 -1.87
CA HIS A 416 26.16 -21.78 -1.37
C HIS A 416 25.46 -22.54 -2.50
N LEU A 417 24.74 -21.84 -3.38
CA LEU A 417 24.03 -22.45 -4.51
C LEU A 417 24.97 -23.20 -5.45
N LEU A 418 26.17 -22.68 -5.71
CA LEU A 418 27.18 -23.37 -6.53
C LEU A 418 27.66 -24.71 -5.94
N LYS A 419 27.52 -24.91 -4.63
CA LYS A 419 27.86 -26.17 -3.94
C LYS A 419 26.72 -27.18 -3.96
N GLN A 420 25.48 -26.75 -4.25
CA GLN A 420 24.30 -27.60 -4.22
C GLN A 420 24.34 -28.69 -5.31
N GLU A 421 23.83 -29.87 -4.99
CA GLU A 421 23.81 -31.00 -5.92
C GLU A 421 23.01 -30.70 -7.19
N ALA A 422 21.87 -29.99 -7.08
CA ALA A 422 21.04 -29.61 -8.22
C ALA A 422 21.83 -28.79 -9.27
N VAL A 423 22.72 -27.90 -8.82
CA VAL A 423 23.57 -27.09 -9.70
C VAL A 423 24.72 -27.91 -10.29
N ARG A 424 25.30 -28.84 -9.52
CA ARG A 424 26.35 -29.74 -10.02
C ARG A 424 25.85 -30.65 -11.13
N ARG A 425 24.60 -31.13 -11.02
CA ARG A 425 23.96 -32.00 -12.01
C ARG A 425 23.53 -31.24 -13.27
N GLN A 426 23.32 -29.92 -13.20
CA GLN A 426 22.80 -29.11 -14.30
C GLN A 426 23.81 -28.03 -14.73
N PRO A 427 24.58 -28.23 -15.81
CA PRO A 427 25.63 -27.29 -16.21
C PRO A 427 25.07 -25.90 -16.57
N GLN A 428 23.84 -25.82 -17.08
CA GLN A 428 23.20 -24.54 -17.41
C GLN A 428 23.02 -23.63 -16.19
N LEU A 429 22.63 -24.19 -15.03
CA LEU A 429 22.49 -23.42 -13.79
C LEU A 429 23.85 -22.96 -13.27
N ARG A 430 24.88 -23.80 -13.40
CA ARG A 430 26.25 -23.46 -13.02
C ARG A 430 26.78 -22.29 -13.85
N THR A 431 26.59 -22.31 -15.17
CA THR A 431 27.00 -21.20 -16.05
C THR A 431 26.29 -19.91 -15.69
N LEU A 432 24.98 -19.96 -15.41
CA LEU A 432 24.20 -18.80 -15.04
C LEU A 432 24.68 -18.20 -13.70
N LEU A 433 24.87 -19.04 -12.67
CA LEU A 433 25.40 -18.61 -11.38
C LEU A 433 26.83 -18.06 -11.47
N SER A 434 27.69 -18.65 -12.29
CA SER A 434 29.07 -18.20 -12.45
C SER A 434 29.16 -16.82 -13.13
N ARG A 435 28.20 -16.49 -13.98
CA ARG A 435 28.07 -15.15 -14.61
C ARG A 435 27.46 -14.10 -13.68
N HIS A 436 26.96 -14.48 -12.51
CA HIS A 436 26.34 -13.54 -11.59
C HIS A 436 27.38 -12.51 -11.07
N PRO A 437 27.01 -11.21 -10.90
CA PRO A 437 27.92 -10.19 -10.41
C PRO A 437 28.62 -10.58 -9.10
N ASN A 438 27.83 -11.14 -8.17
CA ASN A 438 28.27 -11.54 -6.83
C ASN A 438 28.86 -12.97 -6.75
N ALA A 439 29.16 -13.61 -7.88
CA ALA A 439 29.77 -14.94 -7.86
C ALA A 439 31.23 -14.89 -7.37
N PRO A 440 31.69 -15.88 -6.58
CA PRO A 440 33.06 -15.94 -6.11
C PRO A 440 34.05 -16.07 -7.27
N ALA A 441 35.23 -15.47 -7.13
CA ALA A 441 36.23 -15.42 -8.21
C ALA A 441 36.71 -16.81 -8.68
N GLU A 442 36.65 -17.81 -7.81
CA GLU A 442 36.98 -19.21 -8.14
C GLU A 442 35.97 -19.81 -9.13
N ALA A 443 34.67 -19.52 -8.96
CA ALA A 443 33.62 -20.02 -9.85
C ALA A 443 33.69 -19.35 -11.23
N LYS A 444 34.13 -18.08 -11.29
CA LYS A 444 34.32 -17.34 -12.55
C LYS A 444 35.49 -17.85 -13.40
N ARG A 445 36.48 -18.53 -12.80
CA ARG A 445 37.65 -19.08 -13.51
C ARG A 445 37.40 -20.46 -14.13
N GLY A 446 36.37 -21.18 -13.70
CA GLY A 446 36.05 -22.54 -14.14
C GLY A 446 34.75 -22.67 -14.95
N ALA A 447 34.24 -21.55 -15.47
CA ALA A 447 33.10 -21.46 -16.38
C ALA A 447 33.57 -20.80 -17.68
#